data_AF-A0AA35P3S2-F1
#
_entry.id   AF-A0AA35P3S2-F1
#
_cell.length_a   1.000
_cell.length_b   1.000
_cell.length_c   1.000
_cell.angle_alpha   90.00
_cell.angle_beta   90.00
_cell.angle_gamma   90.00
#
_symmetry.space_group_name_H-M   'P 1'
#
loop_
_entity.id
_entity.type
_entity.pdbx_description
1 polymer ?
#
loop_
_entity_poly.entity_id
_entity_poly.type
_entity_poly.pdbx_seq_one_letter_code
_entity_poly.pdbx_strand_id
1 'polypeptide(L)'
;MQESVGATERAAACSPRPAWGSSPSYSASMREAGGESGLAESLERCQQSLHDRATKSYAQLKYAFGEKDLAMGEGAQLFSNTDPNESENKAWQELQHNHAVNQLKALLRQQEEKETETSPSRRRRMSPTRTSNATDQNLPALCDLISIINDQSQYINHLEAEVKFCKEDLSALKSQICTVVLENEKLHDKLEVTAEHTLREQTLLDASGNTQNAGGDDSHVCETAKSSHINEQATAATFLVDKWQLELENLKCLYQEQTEALEAQVLSLRKELSESQKKCEDLSGRLKHQHLLSAASSSIRVGGLCLQCAQHEAVLSQTHSNVHMQTIERLTNERDELMAALSSVRVNLSEMQQRESNAYEQVKHAVHMTEEANLERTKALVQCEQLKKEMERKRERLERELAIQIDKRAEEREAVREEMKKEKENLSSLVMSLSQNVASLEGQVDRITREKISLANQLEEAQKQNACHDIEINKVCGEVRYQLNHAKMKKDEAEKEHREYRIKTVRELEIKNQEIEKLQVELNEYKLRLEQALQDTARAKEECLKQTELLGKAEHQLHLTRYPLSYMALAPISILYCKFFPAAYPQLLEIDPVHSFQAY
;
A
#
# COMPACT_ATOMS: atom_id res chain seq x y z
N MET A 1 -47.55 -29.53 48.68
CA MET A 1 -48.64 -30.23 47.95
C MET A 1 -48.08 -30.52 46.55
N GLN A 2 -47.46 -31.69 46.40
CA GLN A 2 -48.01 -32.90 45.74
C GLN A 2 -48.23 -32.64 44.24
N GLU A 3 -47.25 -33.01 43.39
CA GLU A 3 -47.14 -34.31 42.65
C GLU A 3 -48.22 -34.41 41.56
N SER A 4 -47.92 -34.65 40.28
CA SER A 4 -47.19 -35.78 39.68
C SER A 4 -46.52 -35.36 38.36
N VAL A 5 -45.25 -35.68 38.04
CA VAL A 5 -44.69 -37.01 37.63
C VAL A 5 -45.38 -37.54 36.37
N GLY A 6 -44.70 -37.95 35.28
CA GLY A 6 -43.30 -38.36 35.10
C GLY A 6 -42.78 -38.01 33.70
N ALA A 7 -41.46 -37.81 33.55
CA ALA A 7 -40.42 -38.86 33.49
C ALA A 7 -40.34 -39.40 32.05
N THR A 8 -39.21 -39.55 31.36
CA THR A 8 -37.76 -39.69 31.62
C THR A 8 -37.24 -40.07 30.20
N GLU A 9 -36.02 -39.87 29.71
CA GLU A 9 -34.69 -39.54 30.22
C GLU A 9 -33.82 -39.26 28.97
N ARG A 10 -32.99 -38.22 28.97
CA ARG A 10 -31.51 -38.25 29.11
C ARG A 10 -30.76 -39.07 28.04
N ALA A 11 -29.56 -38.71 27.60
CA ALA A 11 -28.71 -37.51 27.63
C ALA A 11 -27.36 -37.98 27.07
N ALA A 12 -26.58 -37.03 26.53
CA ALA A 12 -25.11 -37.06 26.42
C ALA A 12 -24.51 -38.09 25.43
N ALA A 13 -23.31 -37.92 24.88
CA ALA A 13 -22.43 -36.80 24.59
C ALA A 13 -21.24 -37.42 23.82
N CYS A 14 -20.50 -36.58 23.11
CA CYS A 14 -19.11 -36.78 22.69
C CYS A 14 -18.78 -37.80 21.57
N SER A 15 -18.14 -37.26 20.54
CA SER A 15 -17.31 -37.97 19.56
C SER A 15 -16.24 -38.84 20.23
N PRO A 16 -15.72 -39.84 19.49
CA PRO A 16 -14.31 -39.74 19.12
C PRO A 16 -13.98 -40.24 17.69
N ARG A 17 -12.88 -39.69 17.16
CA ARG A 17 -12.06 -40.21 16.05
C ARG A 17 -11.79 -41.72 16.17
N PRO A 18 -11.51 -42.40 15.05
CA PRO A 18 -10.62 -43.56 15.06
C PRO A 18 -9.37 -43.36 14.21
N ALA A 19 -8.27 -43.89 14.75
CA ALA A 19 -6.98 -44.05 14.12
C ALA A 19 -6.64 -45.55 14.10
N TRP A 20 -6.37 -46.06 12.89
CA TRP A 20 -5.44 -47.15 12.52
C TRP A 20 -5.82 -48.60 12.87
N GLY A 21 -5.71 -49.47 11.85
CA GLY A 21 -5.19 -50.83 12.05
C GLY A 21 -5.99 -51.99 11.44
N SER A 22 -5.58 -52.39 10.24
CA SER A 22 -5.41 -53.78 9.79
C SER A 22 -6.63 -54.64 9.42
N SER A 23 -6.55 -55.13 8.18
CA SER A 23 -7.40 -56.06 7.45
C SER A 23 -7.72 -57.39 8.15
N PRO A 24 -8.72 -58.11 7.65
CA PRO A 24 -8.39 -59.38 6.98
C PRO A 24 -9.01 -59.52 5.59
N SER A 25 -8.19 -60.06 4.70
CA SER A 25 -8.49 -60.58 3.38
C SER A 25 -9.49 -61.74 3.41
N TYR A 26 -10.48 -61.73 2.52
CA TYR A 26 -10.86 -62.90 1.72
C TYR A 26 -11.51 -62.44 0.41
N SER A 27 -11.02 -63.02 -0.68
CA SER A 27 -11.25 -62.71 -2.09
C SER A 27 -12.38 -63.53 -2.73
N ALA A 28 -13.16 -62.90 -3.61
CA ALA A 28 -13.78 -63.44 -4.83
C ALA A 28 -14.66 -62.32 -5.43
N SER A 29 -14.77 -62.00 -6.72
CA SER A 29 -14.23 -62.54 -7.97
C SER A 29 -14.69 -61.58 -9.11
N MET A 30 -13.86 -61.42 -10.15
CA MET A 30 -14.17 -60.99 -11.52
C MET A 30 -14.45 -59.51 -11.88
N ARG A 31 -13.53 -59.01 -12.75
CA ARG A 31 -13.70 -58.11 -13.92
C ARG A 31 -14.05 -56.63 -13.71
N GLU A 32 -13.05 -55.76 -13.86
CA GLU A 32 -12.84 -54.88 -15.04
C GLU A 32 -11.69 -53.88 -14.75
N ALA A 33 -10.45 -54.34 -14.87
CA ALA A 33 -9.28 -53.46 -14.86
C ALA A 33 -9.09 -52.89 -16.28
N GLY A 34 -9.64 -51.71 -16.53
CA GLY A 34 -9.46 -50.99 -17.79
C GLY A 34 -10.21 -49.65 -17.90
N GLY A 35 -11.26 -49.42 -17.09
CA GLY A 35 -12.06 -48.19 -17.13
C GLY A 35 -11.81 -47.18 -16.02
N GLU A 36 -11.32 -47.62 -14.85
CA GLU A 36 -11.23 -46.75 -13.67
C GLU A 36 -10.05 -45.76 -13.72
N SER A 37 -8.95 -46.10 -14.40
CA SER A 37 -7.81 -45.19 -14.59
C SER A 37 -8.15 -44.00 -15.50
N GLY A 38 -8.94 -44.23 -16.56
CA GLY A 38 -9.37 -43.15 -17.46
C GLY A 38 -10.43 -42.23 -16.83
N LEU A 39 -11.28 -42.77 -15.96
CA LEU A 39 -12.24 -41.98 -15.18
C LEU A 39 -11.53 -41.15 -14.11
N ALA A 40 -10.53 -41.70 -13.42
CA ALA A 40 -9.71 -40.95 -12.47
C ALA A 40 -8.92 -39.81 -13.17
N GLU A 41 -8.28 -40.08 -14.30
CA GLU A 41 -7.55 -39.05 -15.07
C GLU A 41 -8.46 -37.99 -15.70
N SER A 42 -9.69 -38.34 -16.08
CA SER A 42 -10.66 -37.36 -16.59
C SER A 42 -11.27 -36.51 -15.47
N LEU A 43 -11.45 -37.10 -14.28
CA LEU A 43 -11.88 -36.37 -13.09
C LEU A 43 -10.79 -35.41 -12.58
N GLU A 44 -9.52 -35.83 -12.59
CA GLU A 44 -8.38 -34.98 -12.27
C GLU A 44 -8.22 -33.84 -13.28
N ARG A 45 -8.37 -34.10 -14.58
CA ARG A 45 -8.37 -33.04 -15.61
C ARG A 45 -9.54 -32.08 -15.47
N CYS A 46 -10.72 -32.58 -15.08
CA CYS A 46 -11.88 -31.75 -14.81
C CYS A 46 -11.66 -30.86 -13.57
N GLN A 47 -11.11 -31.42 -12.50
CA GLN A 47 -10.75 -30.67 -11.29
C GLN A 47 -9.67 -29.64 -11.54
N GLN A 48 -8.64 -29.96 -12.33
CA GLN A 48 -7.60 -29.02 -12.75
C GLN A 48 -8.17 -27.91 -13.63
N SER A 49 -9.05 -28.23 -14.58
CA SER A 49 -9.73 -27.23 -15.42
C SER A 49 -10.64 -26.30 -14.60
N LEU A 50 -11.36 -26.84 -13.62
CA LEU A 50 -12.18 -26.06 -12.68
C LEU A 50 -11.31 -25.18 -11.79
N HIS A 51 -10.19 -25.70 -11.29
CA HIS A 51 -9.24 -24.94 -10.49
C HIS A 51 -8.59 -23.81 -11.30
N ASP A 52 -8.20 -24.07 -12.54
CA ASP A 52 -7.64 -23.06 -13.45
C ASP A 52 -8.68 -22.00 -13.83
N ARG A 53 -9.94 -22.40 -14.05
CA ARG A 53 -11.04 -21.47 -14.34
C ARG A 53 -11.39 -20.63 -13.12
N ALA A 54 -11.40 -21.22 -11.92
CA ALA A 54 -11.59 -20.51 -10.67
C ALA A 54 -10.42 -19.57 -10.37
N THR A 55 -9.18 -19.97 -10.65
CA THR A 55 -7.99 -19.14 -10.47
C THR A 55 -7.96 -17.99 -11.47
N LYS A 56 -8.37 -18.21 -12.73
CA LYS A 56 -8.54 -17.16 -13.75
C LYS A 56 -9.69 -16.22 -13.42
N SER A 57 -10.82 -16.74 -12.95
CA SER A 57 -11.95 -15.93 -12.49
C SER A 57 -11.60 -15.12 -11.25
N TYR A 58 -10.86 -15.70 -10.30
CA TYR A 58 -10.31 -15.00 -9.15
C TYR A 58 -9.28 -13.95 -9.56
N ALA A 59 -8.42 -14.22 -10.55
CA ALA A 59 -7.48 -13.24 -11.07
C ALA A 59 -8.20 -12.09 -11.80
N GLN A 60 -9.26 -12.39 -12.57
CA GLN A 60 -10.13 -11.39 -13.22
C GLN A 60 -10.90 -10.56 -12.19
N LEU A 61 -11.44 -11.19 -11.15
CA LEU A 61 -12.08 -10.51 -10.03
C LEU A 61 -11.07 -9.67 -9.24
N LYS A 62 -9.87 -10.19 -8.98
CA LYS A 62 -8.78 -9.46 -8.33
C LYS A 62 -8.31 -8.28 -9.18
N TYR A 63 -8.35 -8.39 -10.51
CA TYR A 63 -8.11 -7.26 -11.40
C TYR A 63 -9.26 -6.24 -11.33
N ALA A 64 -10.51 -6.71 -11.34
CA ALA A 64 -11.70 -5.87 -11.23
C ALA A 64 -11.88 -5.21 -9.83
N PHE A 65 -11.37 -5.82 -8.77
CA PHE A 65 -11.33 -5.27 -7.41
C PHE A 65 -10.07 -4.44 -7.16
N GLY A 66 -8.94 -4.83 -7.75
CA GLY A 66 -7.71 -4.04 -7.76
C GLY A 66 -7.85 -2.71 -8.52
N GLU A 67 -8.82 -2.63 -9.43
CA GLU A 67 -9.23 -1.40 -10.10
C GLU A 67 -10.19 -0.53 -9.25
N LYS A 68 -10.68 -1.03 -8.11
CA LYS A 68 -11.58 -0.31 -7.20
C LYS A 68 -10.93 0.20 -5.90
N ASP A 69 -9.76 -0.32 -5.51
CA ASP A 69 -9.14 0.03 -4.22
C ASP A 69 -8.08 1.15 -4.28
N LEU A 70 -7.91 1.84 -5.42
CA LEU A 70 -7.05 3.03 -5.51
C LEU A 70 -7.63 4.10 -6.45
N ALA A 71 -8.75 4.73 -6.07
CA ALA A 71 -9.08 6.12 -6.40
C ALA A 71 -10.45 6.51 -5.83
N MET A 72 -10.51 6.86 -4.54
CA MET A 72 -11.51 7.81 -4.06
C MET A 72 -10.90 9.20 -4.27
N GLY A 73 -11.29 9.84 -5.37
CA GLY A 73 -10.77 11.13 -5.80
C GLY A 73 -11.35 11.55 -7.15
N GLU A 74 -12.64 11.92 -7.12
CA GLU A 74 -13.35 12.80 -8.06
C GLU A 74 -13.58 12.34 -9.52
N GLY A 75 -14.86 12.07 -9.83
CA GLY A 75 -15.51 12.57 -11.06
C GLY A 75 -15.46 11.70 -12.32
N ALA A 76 -16.21 10.59 -12.37
CA ALA A 76 -16.52 9.92 -13.64
C ALA A 76 -18.02 9.58 -13.75
N GLN A 77 -18.72 10.45 -14.46
CA GLN A 77 -20.09 10.30 -14.92
C GLN A 77 -20.16 9.21 -15.99
N LEU A 78 -20.81 8.09 -15.65
CA LEU A 78 -21.05 6.96 -16.54
C LEU A 78 -22.26 7.28 -17.45
N PHE A 79 -22.04 7.53 -18.73
CA PHE A 79 -23.13 7.67 -19.70
C PHE A 79 -23.60 6.28 -20.15
N SER A 80 -24.76 5.87 -19.64
CA SER A 80 -25.60 4.84 -20.26
C SER A 80 -26.31 5.43 -21.48
N ASN A 81 -26.27 4.68 -22.59
CA ASN A 81 -27.04 4.94 -23.81
C ASN A 81 -28.47 5.37 -23.47
N THR A 82 -28.88 6.56 -23.91
CA THR A 82 -30.26 7.00 -23.76
C THR A 82 -30.82 7.46 -25.10
N ASP A 83 -32.00 6.93 -25.41
CA ASP A 83 -32.84 7.32 -26.54
C ASP A 83 -33.05 8.85 -26.63
N PRO A 84 -33.25 9.40 -27.85
CA PRO A 84 -33.38 10.84 -28.08
C PRO A 84 -34.52 11.53 -27.32
N ASN A 85 -35.53 10.77 -26.87
CA ASN A 85 -36.72 11.31 -26.21
C ASN A 85 -36.50 11.68 -24.73
N GLU A 86 -35.44 11.17 -24.09
CA GLU A 86 -35.09 11.59 -22.71
C GLU A 86 -34.21 12.85 -22.66
N SER A 87 -33.61 13.26 -23.79
CA SER A 87 -32.76 14.46 -23.86
C SER A 87 -33.53 15.72 -23.51
N GLU A 88 -34.80 15.82 -23.93
CA GLU A 88 -35.63 16.98 -23.62
C GLU A 88 -36.07 16.97 -22.16
N ASN A 89 -36.41 15.80 -21.59
CA ASN A 89 -36.75 15.68 -20.17
C ASN A 89 -35.54 15.95 -19.26
N LYS A 90 -34.34 15.50 -19.63
CA LYS A 90 -33.09 15.82 -18.91
C LYS A 90 -32.77 17.30 -18.98
N ALA A 91 -32.96 17.94 -20.14
CA ALA A 91 -32.79 19.39 -20.28
C ALA A 91 -33.81 20.18 -19.45
N TRP A 92 -35.07 19.73 -19.36
CA TRP A 92 -36.09 20.35 -18.50
C TRP A 92 -35.79 20.17 -17.01
N GLN A 93 -35.32 19.00 -16.60
CA GLN A 93 -34.90 18.73 -15.22
C GLN A 93 -33.65 19.53 -14.85
N GLU A 94 -32.69 19.68 -15.76
CA GLU A 94 -31.52 20.56 -15.58
C GLU A 94 -31.91 22.04 -15.51
N LEU A 95 -32.91 22.47 -16.28
CA LEU A 95 -33.42 23.84 -16.20
C LEU A 95 -34.10 24.12 -14.85
N GLN A 96 -34.90 23.18 -14.35
CA GLN A 96 -35.51 23.26 -13.04
C GLN A 96 -34.47 23.20 -11.91
N HIS A 97 -33.45 22.34 -12.05
CA HIS A 97 -32.34 22.26 -11.10
C HIS A 97 -31.51 23.55 -11.09
N ASN A 98 -31.19 24.11 -12.26
CA ASN A 98 -30.52 25.41 -12.36
C ASN A 98 -31.39 26.54 -11.78
N HIS A 99 -32.71 26.50 -11.98
CA HIS A 99 -33.60 27.48 -11.39
C HIS A 99 -33.61 27.39 -9.86
N ALA A 100 -33.68 26.17 -9.29
CA ALA A 100 -33.60 25.93 -7.86
C ALA A 100 -32.24 26.35 -7.27
N VAL A 101 -31.14 26.05 -7.96
CA VAL A 101 -29.78 26.46 -7.57
C VAL A 101 -29.64 27.98 -7.61
N ASN A 102 -30.22 28.67 -8.60
CA ASN A 102 -30.19 30.13 -8.65
C ASN A 102 -31.06 30.77 -7.56
N GLN A 103 -32.19 30.16 -7.20
CA GLN A 103 -32.99 30.59 -6.04
C GLN A 103 -32.21 30.39 -4.73
N LEU A 104 -31.52 29.25 -4.54
CA LEU A 104 -30.65 29.02 -3.38
C LEU A 104 -29.49 30.01 -3.32
N LYS A 105 -28.85 30.31 -4.45
CA LYS A 105 -27.81 31.36 -4.51
C LYS A 105 -28.36 32.75 -4.16
N ALA A 106 -29.59 33.07 -4.55
CA ALA A 106 -30.23 34.33 -4.18
C ALA A 106 -30.56 34.39 -2.68
N LEU A 107 -31.04 33.29 -2.10
CA LEU A 107 -31.32 33.18 -0.66
C LEU A 107 -30.03 33.21 0.18
N LEU A 108 -28.96 32.57 -0.28
CA LEU A 108 -27.65 32.61 0.37
C LEU A 108 -27.06 34.02 0.36
N ARG A 109 -27.14 34.75 -0.76
CA ARG A 109 -26.74 36.17 -0.78
C ARG A 109 -27.58 37.01 0.16
N GLN A 110 -28.90 36.76 0.22
CA GLN A 110 -29.78 37.50 1.13
C GLN A 110 -29.50 37.16 2.61
N GLN A 111 -28.99 35.98 2.90
CA GLN A 111 -28.54 35.57 4.24
C GLN A 111 -27.18 36.18 4.57
N GLU A 112 -26.25 36.22 3.62
CA GLU A 112 -24.95 36.87 3.76
C GLU A 112 -25.08 38.40 3.92
N GLU A 113 -26.05 39.02 3.24
CA GLU A 113 -26.43 40.43 3.44
C GLU A 113 -27.06 40.66 4.83
N LYS A 114 -27.87 39.73 5.34
CA LYS A 114 -28.40 39.79 6.71
C LYS A 114 -27.33 39.58 7.78
N GLU A 115 -26.36 38.70 7.53
CA GLU A 115 -25.23 38.41 8.43
C GLU A 115 -24.21 39.56 8.44
N THR A 116 -24.04 40.28 7.32
CA THR A 116 -23.16 41.45 7.22
C THR A 116 -23.78 42.74 7.79
N GLU A 117 -25.10 42.84 7.87
CA GLU A 117 -25.79 43.94 8.59
C GLU A 117 -25.78 43.76 10.12
N THR A 118 -25.64 42.53 10.63
CA THR A 118 -25.62 42.23 12.07
C THR A 118 -24.21 42.03 12.64
N SER A 119 -23.33 43.04 12.60
CA SER A 119 -22.38 43.40 13.69
C SER A 119 -21.21 44.28 13.22
N PRO A 120 -20.91 45.41 13.89
CA PRO A 120 -19.80 46.29 13.54
C PRO A 120 -18.51 46.11 14.37
N SER A 121 -17.36 46.17 13.69
CA SER A 121 -16.01 46.50 14.20
C SER A 121 -15.34 45.46 15.14
N ARG A 122 -14.03 45.19 15.06
CA ARG A 122 -12.93 46.15 15.20
C ARG A 122 -11.58 45.54 14.82
N ARG A 123 -10.78 46.30 14.07
CA ARG A 123 -9.32 46.15 13.90
C ARG A 123 -8.59 46.07 15.25
N ARG A 124 -7.62 45.17 15.40
CA ARG A 124 -6.23 45.53 15.76
C ARG A 124 -5.25 44.34 15.70
N ARG A 125 -4.10 44.65 15.12
CA ARG A 125 -2.82 43.92 15.06
C ARG A 125 -2.21 43.77 16.47
N MET A 126 -1.56 42.63 16.76
CA MET A 126 -0.23 42.48 17.42
C MET A 126 -0.02 41.03 17.90
N SER A 127 1.19 40.51 17.71
CA SER A 127 1.79 39.35 18.39
C SER A 127 3.06 39.85 19.14
N PRO A 128 3.84 39.06 19.90
CA PRO A 128 3.60 37.87 20.74
C PRO A 128 4.21 38.00 22.18
N THR A 129 3.81 37.20 23.18
CA THR A 129 4.68 36.92 24.37
C THR A 129 4.32 35.61 25.09
N ARG A 130 5.38 34.84 25.45
CA ARG A 130 5.44 33.65 26.32
C ARG A 130 4.83 33.98 27.71
N THR A 131 4.25 33.09 28.52
CA THR A 131 4.79 31.87 29.17
C THR A 131 3.69 31.16 30.00
N SER A 132 3.92 29.86 30.25
CA SER A 132 3.57 29.09 31.46
C SER A 132 2.42 28.07 31.37
N ASN A 133 2.69 26.94 32.02
CA ASN A 133 1.99 25.67 31.97
C ASN A 133 0.67 25.71 32.76
N ALA A 134 -0.38 25.12 32.20
CA ALA A 134 -1.43 24.43 32.94
C ALA A 134 -2.19 23.50 31.98
N THR A 135 -2.07 22.21 32.21
CA THR A 135 -2.97 21.19 31.69
C THR A 135 -4.41 21.47 32.17
N ASP A 136 -5.37 21.16 31.29
CA ASP A 136 -6.82 21.07 31.53
C ASP A 136 -7.63 22.34 31.79
N GLN A 137 -7.93 23.11 30.73
CA GLN A 137 -9.19 23.91 30.64
C GLN A 137 -9.75 24.04 29.21
N ASN A 138 -9.71 22.97 28.40
CA ASN A 138 -10.55 22.89 27.20
C ASN A 138 -11.62 21.80 27.39
N LEU A 139 -12.46 21.95 28.43
CA LEU A 139 -13.78 21.32 28.40
C LEU A 139 -14.78 22.37 27.89
N PRO A 140 -15.46 22.14 26.74
CA PRO A 140 -16.56 22.98 26.30
C PRO A 140 -17.58 23.11 27.43
N ALA A 141 -18.21 24.29 27.57
CA ALA A 141 -19.23 24.46 28.60
C ALA A 141 -20.33 23.40 28.40
N LEU A 142 -21.00 22.96 29.47
CA LEU A 142 -22.02 21.89 29.39
C LEU A 142 -23.09 22.15 28.29
N CYS A 143 -23.37 23.43 27.99
CA CYS A 143 -24.25 23.84 26.89
C CYS A 143 -23.66 23.52 25.49
N ASP A 144 -22.36 23.69 25.31
CA ASP A 144 -21.66 23.38 24.06
C ASP A 144 -21.60 21.86 23.81
N LEU A 145 -21.45 21.08 24.87
CA LEU A 145 -21.49 19.62 24.79
C LEU A 145 -22.88 19.10 24.38
N ILE A 146 -23.96 19.71 24.88
CA ILE A 146 -25.33 19.37 24.49
C ILE A 146 -25.57 19.69 23.01
N SER A 147 -25.09 20.84 22.52
CA SER A 147 -25.15 21.19 21.10
C SER A 147 -24.37 20.20 20.23
N ILE A 148 -23.14 19.83 20.62
CA ILE A 148 -22.32 18.86 19.89
C ILE A 148 -22.98 17.47 19.88
N ILE A 149 -23.57 17.02 20.99
CA ILE A 149 -24.30 15.74 21.05
C ILE A 149 -25.53 15.77 20.14
N ASN A 150 -26.25 16.89 20.09
CA ASN A 150 -27.40 17.05 19.21
C ASN A 150 -26.98 17.08 17.73
N ASP A 151 -25.89 17.76 17.41
CA ASP A 151 -25.32 17.80 16.06
C ASP A 151 -24.80 16.41 15.64
N GLN A 152 -24.16 15.68 16.55
CA GLN A 152 -23.77 14.28 16.32
C GLN A 152 -24.99 13.38 16.13
N SER A 153 -26.07 13.57 16.89
CA SER A 153 -27.32 12.82 16.72
C SER A 153 -27.99 13.12 15.37
N GLN A 154 -27.98 14.37 14.92
CA GLN A 154 -28.49 14.75 13.60
C GLN A 154 -27.65 14.16 12.47
N TYR A 155 -26.33 14.16 12.63
CA TYR A 155 -25.42 13.53 11.67
C TYR A 155 -25.62 12.02 11.60
N ILE A 156 -25.82 11.34 12.73
CA ILE A 156 -26.15 9.91 12.78
C ILE A 156 -27.48 9.65 12.06
N ASN A 157 -28.53 10.42 12.34
CA ASN A 157 -29.83 10.27 11.67
C ASN A 157 -29.73 10.49 10.15
N HIS A 158 -28.89 11.43 9.72
CA HIS A 158 -28.63 11.67 8.30
C HIS A 158 -27.93 10.48 7.65
N LEU A 159 -26.87 9.96 8.26
CA LEU A 159 -26.18 8.75 7.79
C LEU A 159 -27.10 7.53 7.76
N GLU A 160 -27.98 7.37 8.75
CA GLU A 160 -28.97 6.30 8.78
C GLU A 160 -29.98 6.44 7.63
N ALA A 161 -30.40 7.67 7.30
CA ALA A 161 -31.25 7.94 6.15
C ALA A 161 -30.56 7.65 4.82
N GLU A 162 -29.28 8.02 4.66
CA GLU A 162 -28.49 7.69 3.47
C GLU A 162 -28.29 6.18 3.30
N VAL A 163 -27.98 5.47 4.39
CA VAL A 163 -27.87 4.00 4.37
C VAL A 163 -29.20 3.36 4.01
N LYS A 164 -30.32 3.90 4.51
CA LYS A 164 -31.66 3.43 4.15
C LYS A 164 -31.95 3.65 2.67
N PHE A 165 -31.64 4.84 2.15
CA PHE A 165 -31.78 5.17 0.73
C PHE A 165 -30.94 4.22 -0.14
N CYS A 166 -29.66 4.03 0.17
CA CYS A 166 -28.78 3.11 -0.55
C CYS A 166 -29.29 1.66 -0.52
N LYS A 167 -29.87 1.21 0.60
CA LYS A 167 -30.48 -0.13 0.70
C LYS A 167 -31.71 -0.25 -0.18
N GLU A 168 -32.58 0.75 -0.19
CA GLU A 168 -33.78 0.78 -1.04
C GLU A 168 -33.38 0.79 -2.52
N ASP A 169 -32.41 1.61 -2.90
CA ASP A 169 -31.94 1.73 -4.29
C ASP A 169 -31.26 0.45 -4.79
N LEU A 170 -30.42 -0.18 -3.96
CA LEU A 170 -29.86 -1.51 -4.25
C LEU A 170 -30.93 -2.59 -4.36
N SER A 171 -32.00 -2.51 -3.54
CA SER A 171 -33.11 -3.46 -3.62
C SER A 171 -33.93 -3.28 -4.91
N ALA A 172 -34.14 -2.04 -5.34
CA ALA A 172 -34.79 -1.71 -6.60
C ALA A 172 -33.96 -2.18 -7.80
N LEU A 173 -32.65 -1.90 -7.80
CA LEU A 173 -31.73 -2.36 -8.83
C LEU A 173 -31.69 -3.90 -8.90
N LYS A 174 -31.68 -4.58 -7.75
CA LYS A 174 -31.77 -6.04 -7.69
C LYS A 174 -33.07 -6.55 -8.35
N SER A 175 -34.22 -5.92 -8.08
CA SER A 175 -35.50 -6.28 -8.70
C SER A 175 -35.46 -6.07 -10.22
N GLN A 176 -34.84 -4.99 -10.68
CA GLN A 176 -34.70 -4.69 -12.10
C GLN A 176 -33.79 -5.71 -12.80
N ILE A 177 -32.65 -6.06 -12.19
CA ILE A 177 -31.75 -7.11 -12.69
C ILE A 177 -32.48 -8.45 -12.77
N CYS A 178 -33.23 -8.85 -11.74
CA CYS A 178 -34.03 -10.08 -11.78
C CYS A 178 -35.02 -10.08 -12.95
N THR A 179 -35.65 -8.94 -13.23
CA THR A 179 -36.59 -8.81 -14.36
C THR A 179 -35.88 -8.96 -15.71
N VAL A 180 -34.73 -8.31 -15.88
CA VAL A 180 -33.91 -8.40 -17.11
C VAL A 180 -33.35 -9.80 -17.31
N VAL A 181 -32.96 -10.50 -16.23
CA VAL A 181 -32.50 -11.89 -16.30
C VAL A 181 -33.64 -12.80 -16.77
N LEU A 182 -34.83 -12.68 -16.18
CA LEU A 182 -36.01 -13.46 -16.59
C LEU A 182 -36.41 -13.16 -18.04
N GLU A 183 -36.31 -11.91 -18.49
CA GLU A 183 -36.58 -11.54 -19.87
C GLU A 183 -35.53 -12.12 -20.83
N ASN A 184 -34.24 -12.11 -20.44
CA ASN A 184 -33.17 -12.73 -21.21
C ASN A 184 -33.33 -14.25 -21.31
N GLU A 185 -33.70 -14.93 -20.22
CA GLU A 185 -34.02 -16.36 -20.23
C GLU A 185 -35.15 -16.64 -21.23
N LYS A 186 -36.24 -15.86 -21.17
CA LYS A 186 -37.37 -15.99 -22.10
C LYS A 186 -36.98 -15.70 -23.56
N LEU A 187 -36.08 -14.74 -23.80
CA LEU A 187 -35.55 -14.46 -25.13
C LEU A 187 -34.64 -15.59 -25.62
N HIS A 188 -33.87 -16.19 -24.72
CA HIS A 188 -33.03 -17.34 -25.04
C HIS A 188 -33.87 -18.56 -25.41
N ASP A 189 -34.91 -18.88 -24.64
CA ASP A 189 -35.86 -19.96 -24.95
C ASP A 189 -36.53 -19.75 -26.31
N LYS A 190 -36.93 -18.50 -26.62
CA LYS A 190 -37.49 -18.16 -27.94
C LYS A 190 -36.48 -18.35 -29.06
N LEU A 191 -35.24 -17.92 -28.86
CA LEU A 191 -34.16 -18.10 -29.83
C LEU A 191 -33.87 -19.58 -30.07
N GLU A 192 -33.84 -20.39 -29.02
CA GLU A 192 -33.66 -21.85 -29.08
C GLU A 192 -34.80 -22.50 -29.87
N VAL A 193 -36.07 -22.16 -29.58
CA VAL A 193 -37.23 -22.65 -30.35
C VAL A 193 -37.17 -22.21 -31.83
N THR A 194 -36.78 -20.97 -32.13
CA THR A 194 -36.61 -20.54 -33.52
C THR A 194 -35.44 -21.23 -34.22
N ALA A 195 -34.34 -21.51 -33.52
CA ALA A 195 -33.21 -22.25 -34.06
C ALA A 195 -33.59 -23.70 -34.37
N GLU A 196 -34.32 -24.37 -33.46
CA GLU A 196 -34.88 -25.70 -33.70
C GLU A 196 -35.88 -25.73 -34.87
N HIS A 197 -36.72 -24.71 -35.00
CA HIS A 197 -37.63 -24.57 -36.14
C HIS A 197 -36.85 -24.41 -37.44
N THR A 198 -35.83 -23.56 -37.46
CA THR A 198 -34.99 -23.31 -38.65
C THR A 198 -34.20 -24.57 -39.04
N LEU A 199 -33.71 -25.34 -38.08
CA LEU A 199 -33.06 -26.64 -38.31
C LEU A 199 -34.04 -27.69 -38.84
N ARG A 200 -35.28 -27.73 -38.34
CA ARG A 200 -36.33 -28.59 -38.91
C ARG A 200 -36.68 -28.18 -40.35
N GLU A 201 -36.73 -26.88 -40.64
CA GLU A 201 -36.99 -26.35 -41.98
C GLU A 201 -35.85 -26.70 -42.96
N GLN A 202 -34.59 -26.57 -42.53
CA GLN A 202 -33.42 -27.03 -43.30
C GLN A 202 -33.45 -28.55 -43.52
N THR A 203 -33.80 -29.34 -42.51
CA THR A 203 -33.89 -30.80 -42.64
C THR A 203 -35.00 -31.22 -43.63
N LEU A 204 -36.10 -30.46 -43.73
CA LEU A 204 -37.15 -30.69 -44.72
C LEU A 204 -36.74 -30.28 -46.14
N LEU A 205 -35.97 -29.19 -46.28
CA LEU A 205 -35.41 -28.77 -47.57
C LEU A 205 -34.38 -29.77 -48.10
N ASP A 206 -33.54 -30.34 -47.22
CA ASP A 206 -32.59 -31.40 -47.58
C ASP A 206 -33.28 -32.73 -47.92
N ALA A 207 -34.39 -33.07 -47.26
CA ALA A 207 -35.20 -34.24 -47.60
C ALA A 207 -35.96 -34.08 -48.94
N SER A 208 -36.31 -32.85 -49.33
CA SER A 208 -36.96 -32.54 -50.61
C SER A 208 -35.96 -32.41 -51.78
N GLY A 209 -34.67 -32.22 -51.50
CA GLY A 209 -33.60 -32.17 -52.51
C GLY A 209 -33.13 -33.53 -53.04
N ASN A 210 -33.59 -34.64 -52.45
CA ASN A 210 -33.07 -35.99 -52.74
C ASN A 210 -33.85 -36.79 -53.82
N THR A 211 -34.60 -36.11 -54.70
CA THR A 211 -35.21 -36.72 -55.89
C THR A 211 -34.78 -36.01 -57.16
N GLN A 212 -33.47 -35.97 -57.43
CA GLN A 212 -32.90 -35.89 -58.78
C GLN A 212 -31.38 -35.88 -58.64
N ASN A 213 -30.76 -36.99 -59.06
CA ASN A 213 -29.55 -37.06 -59.89
C ASN A 213 -28.84 -38.39 -59.64
N ALA A 214 -29.19 -39.35 -60.50
CA ALA A 214 -28.36 -40.48 -60.80
C ALA A 214 -27.29 -40.05 -61.82
N GLY A 215 -26.05 -40.47 -61.60
CA GLY A 215 -25.03 -40.58 -62.65
C GLY A 215 -23.68 -39.96 -62.32
N GLY A 216 -22.66 -40.80 -62.16
CA GLY A 216 -21.29 -40.45 -62.49
C GLY A 216 -20.22 -40.74 -61.44
N ASP A 217 -19.78 -42.01 -61.40
CA ASP A 217 -18.40 -42.51 -61.15
C ASP A 217 -17.27 -41.53 -61.61
N ASP A 218 -16.03 -41.47 -61.11
CA ASP A 218 -15.15 -42.46 -60.46
C ASP A 218 -13.90 -41.74 -59.89
N SER A 219 -13.13 -42.45 -59.04
CA SER A 219 -11.66 -42.41 -58.89
C SER A 219 -11.00 -41.80 -57.63
N HIS A 220 -10.67 -42.73 -56.71
CA HIS A 220 -9.32 -43.01 -56.20
C HIS A 220 -8.72 -42.28 -54.96
N VAL A 221 -8.99 -42.87 -53.78
CA VAL A 221 -8.07 -43.48 -52.77
C VAL A 221 -6.77 -42.76 -52.27
N CYS A 222 -6.65 -42.79 -50.92
CA CYS A 222 -5.47 -42.74 -50.01
C CYS A 222 -4.74 -41.39 -49.80
N GLU A 223 -4.21 -41.00 -48.64
CA GLU A 223 -3.89 -41.72 -47.39
C GLU A 223 -3.61 -40.71 -46.24
N THR A 224 -3.71 -41.24 -45.02
CA THR A 224 -3.30 -40.73 -43.70
C THR A 224 -1.91 -40.05 -43.65
N ALA A 225 -1.78 -38.90 -42.97
CA ALA A 225 -0.75 -38.65 -41.94
C ALA A 225 -0.74 -37.19 -41.43
N LYS A 226 -0.64 -37.06 -40.11
CA LYS A 226 -0.43 -35.82 -39.36
C LYS A 226 0.97 -35.25 -39.62
N SER A 227 1.14 -33.93 -39.81
CA SER A 227 2.22 -33.12 -39.21
C SER A 227 2.21 -31.68 -39.75
N SER A 228 2.43 -30.71 -38.84
CA SER A 228 2.77 -29.30 -39.07
C SER A 228 1.72 -28.38 -39.71
N HIS A 229 0.65 -28.12 -38.96
CA HIS A 229 0.03 -26.79 -38.93
C HIS A 229 1.12 -25.73 -38.72
N ILE A 230 1.27 -24.77 -39.63
CA ILE A 230 1.23 -23.30 -39.42
C ILE A 230 1.24 -22.56 -40.79
N ASN A 231 1.61 -23.18 -41.94
CA ASN A 231 1.76 -22.43 -43.20
C ASN A 231 0.91 -22.87 -44.42
N GLU A 232 -0.09 -23.75 -44.25
CA GLU A 232 -0.91 -24.25 -45.39
C GLU A 232 -2.19 -23.45 -45.64
N GLN A 233 -2.63 -22.62 -44.69
CA GLN A 233 -3.90 -21.92 -44.82
C GLN A 233 -3.82 -20.69 -45.74
N ALA A 234 -2.63 -20.07 -45.85
CA ALA A 234 -2.37 -19.00 -46.80
C ALA A 234 -2.24 -19.55 -48.23
N THR A 235 -1.55 -20.68 -48.43
CA THR A 235 -1.38 -21.29 -49.76
C THR A 235 -2.66 -21.94 -50.29
N ALA A 236 -3.47 -22.56 -49.42
CA ALA A 236 -4.79 -23.06 -49.80
C ALA A 236 -5.76 -21.92 -50.17
N ALA A 237 -5.72 -20.80 -49.45
CA ALA A 237 -6.50 -19.62 -49.80
C ALA A 237 -6.05 -19.01 -51.14
N THR A 238 -4.74 -18.90 -51.40
CA THR A 238 -4.22 -18.42 -52.69
C THR A 238 -4.58 -19.36 -53.84
N PHE A 239 -4.48 -20.69 -53.64
CA PHE A 239 -4.87 -21.67 -54.66
C PHE A 239 -6.38 -21.63 -54.98
N LEU A 240 -7.23 -21.40 -53.97
CA LEU A 240 -8.67 -21.21 -54.19
C LEU A 240 -8.94 -19.91 -54.94
N VAL A 241 -8.24 -18.81 -54.63
CA VAL A 241 -8.37 -17.54 -55.36
C VAL A 241 -7.92 -17.70 -56.81
N ASP A 242 -6.79 -18.36 -57.06
CA ASP A 242 -6.28 -18.64 -58.41
C ASP A 242 -7.25 -19.54 -59.20
N LYS A 243 -7.88 -20.52 -58.54
CA LYS A 243 -8.91 -21.38 -59.13
C LYS A 243 -10.16 -20.58 -59.53
N TRP A 244 -10.68 -19.74 -58.64
CA TRP A 244 -11.84 -18.89 -58.96
C TRP A 244 -11.52 -17.86 -60.04
N GLN A 245 -10.28 -17.38 -60.09
CA GLN A 245 -9.81 -16.46 -61.12
C GLN A 245 -9.70 -17.16 -62.48
N LEU A 246 -9.25 -18.41 -62.52
CA LEU A 246 -9.25 -19.23 -63.73
C LEU A 246 -10.67 -19.58 -64.20
N GLU A 247 -11.58 -19.93 -63.28
CA GLU A 247 -12.99 -20.19 -63.63
C GLU A 247 -13.67 -18.92 -64.16
N LEU A 248 -13.40 -17.76 -63.57
CA LEU A 248 -13.91 -16.48 -64.07
C LEU A 248 -13.39 -16.18 -65.49
N GLU A 249 -12.12 -16.44 -65.76
CA GLU A 249 -11.56 -16.23 -67.09
C GLU A 249 -12.14 -17.21 -68.12
N ASN A 250 -12.37 -18.46 -67.72
CA ASN A 250 -13.04 -19.45 -68.56
C ASN A 250 -14.50 -19.07 -68.87
N LEU A 251 -15.23 -18.55 -67.87
CA LEU A 251 -16.58 -18.00 -68.05
C LEU A 251 -16.58 -16.80 -69.00
N LYS A 252 -15.62 -15.88 -68.88
CA LYS A 252 -15.48 -14.76 -69.83
C LYS A 252 -15.25 -15.25 -71.25
N CYS A 253 -14.36 -16.22 -71.46
CA CYS A 253 -14.13 -16.81 -72.78
C CYS A 253 -15.41 -17.42 -73.36
N LEU A 254 -16.18 -18.17 -72.57
CA LEU A 254 -17.45 -18.74 -73.03
C LEU A 254 -18.48 -17.69 -73.43
N TYR A 255 -18.63 -16.62 -72.63
CA TYR A 255 -19.53 -15.52 -72.98
C TYR A 255 -19.05 -14.72 -74.19
N GLN A 256 -17.73 -14.56 -74.34
CA GLN A 256 -17.11 -13.92 -75.49
C GLN A 256 -17.38 -14.74 -76.77
N GLU A 257 -17.14 -16.06 -76.76
CA GLU A 257 -17.44 -16.97 -77.87
C GLU A 257 -18.94 -16.98 -78.21
N GLN A 258 -19.81 -16.97 -77.19
CA GLN A 258 -21.26 -16.89 -77.40
C GLN A 258 -21.67 -15.57 -78.05
N THR A 259 -21.04 -14.46 -77.63
CA THR A 259 -21.29 -13.13 -78.21
C THR A 259 -20.82 -13.10 -79.66
N GLU A 260 -19.61 -13.58 -79.96
CA GLU A 260 -19.06 -13.64 -81.32
C GLU A 260 -19.90 -14.55 -82.23
N ALA A 261 -20.41 -15.68 -81.72
CA ALA A 261 -21.31 -16.55 -82.47
C ALA A 261 -22.65 -15.89 -82.79
N LEU A 262 -23.24 -15.15 -81.84
CA LEU A 262 -24.47 -14.38 -82.07
C LEU A 262 -24.24 -13.22 -83.04
N GLU A 263 -23.12 -12.51 -82.93
CA GLU A 263 -22.73 -11.47 -83.88
C GLU A 263 -22.55 -12.03 -85.30
N ALA A 264 -21.88 -13.18 -85.44
CA ALA A 264 -21.74 -13.86 -86.73
C ALA A 264 -23.10 -14.27 -87.33
N GLN A 265 -24.04 -14.76 -86.50
CA GLN A 265 -25.40 -15.06 -86.94
C GLN A 265 -26.14 -13.80 -87.41
N VAL A 266 -26.06 -12.70 -86.67
CA VAL A 266 -26.68 -11.42 -87.06
C VAL A 266 -26.08 -10.92 -88.38
N LEU A 267 -24.76 -11.00 -88.55
CA LEU A 267 -24.09 -10.61 -89.79
C LEU A 267 -24.51 -11.49 -90.98
N SER A 268 -24.61 -12.81 -90.79
CA SER A 268 -25.10 -13.73 -91.83
C SER A 268 -26.54 -13.42 -92.23
N LEU A 269 -27.43 -13.24 -91.26
CA LEU A 269 -28.83 -12.93 -91.51
C LEU A 269 -29.01 -11.58 -92.20
N ARG A 270 -28.21 -10.56 -91.83
CA ARG A 270 -28.20 -9.27 -92.53
C ARG A 270 -27.73 -9.41 -93.99
N LYS A 271 -26.73 -10.25 -94.24
CA LYS A 271 -26.25 -10.54 -95.60
C LYS A 271 -27.32 -11.24 -96.43
N GLU A 272 -27.93 -12.30 -95.90
CA GLU A 272 -29.03 -13.03 -96.57
C GLU A 272 -30.25 -12.12 -96.83
N LEU A 273 -30.57 -11.23 -95.90
CA LEU A 273 -31.63 -10.23 -96.09
C LEU A 273 -31.27 -9.27 -97.23
N SER A 274 -30.04 -8.77 -97.29
CA SER A 274 -29.60 -7.89 -98.38
C SER A 274 -29.60 -8.60 -99.75
N GLU A 275 -29.21 -9.88 -99.79
CA GLU A 275 -29.19 -10.68 -101.02
C GLU A 275 -30.60 -11.03 -101.50
N SER A 276 -31.53 -11.34 -100.59
CA SER A 276 -32.94 -11.58 -100.93
C SER A 276 -33.63 -10.31 -101.38
N GLN A 277 -33.37 -9.17 -100.72
CA GLN A 277 -33.87 -7.87 -101.16
C GLN A 277 -33.41 -7.53 -102.58
N LYS A 278 -32.11 -7.71 -102.87
CA LYS A 278 -31.56 -7.48 -104.22
C LYS A 278 -32.21 -8.41 -105.27
N LYS A 279 -32.44 -9.68 -104.94
CA LYS A 279 -33.15 -10.62 -105.82
C LYS A 279 -34.60 -10.18 -106.10
N CYS A 280 -35.31 -9.64 -105.09
CA CYS A 280 -36.65 -9.09 -105.27
C CYS A 280 -36.65 -7.85 -106.18
N GLU A 281 -35.67 -6.96 -106.01
CA GLU A 281 -35.49 -5.78 -106.87
C GLU A 281 -35.19 -6.17 -108.32
N ASP A 282 -34.31 -7.15 -108.55
CA ASP A 282 -33.99 -7.68 -109.88
C ASP A 282 -35.21 -8.33 -110.57
N LEU A 283 -35.99 -9.15 -109.85
CA LEU A 283 -37.21 -9.76 -110.36
C LEU A 283 -38.28 -8.70 -110.68
N SER A 284 -38.42 -7.68 -109.83
CA SER A 284 -39.31 -6.54 -110.09
C SER A 284 -38.89 -5.79 -111.37
N GLY A 285 -37.58 -5.57 -111.57
CA GLY A 285 -37.04 -4.97 -112.79
C GLY A 285 -37.33 -5.80 -114.05
N ARG A 286 -37.15 -7.12 -113.97
CA ARG A 286 -37.47 -8.04 -115.08
C ARG A 286 -38.95 -8.08 -115.41
N LEU A 287 -39.82 -8.08 -114.40
CA LEU A 287 -41.28 -8.07 -114.60
C LEU A 287 -41.72 -6.76 -115.27
N LYS A 288 -41.16 -5.61 -114.87
CA LYS A 288 -41.42 -4.31 -115.50
C LYS A 288 -40.96 -4.30 -116.97
N HIS A 289 -39.80 -4.88 -117.27
CA HIS A 289 -39.31 -5.01 -118.64
C HIS A 289 -40.20 -5.93 -119.50
N GLN A 290 -40.65 -7.06 -118.94
CA GLN A 290 -41.60 -7.97 -119.60
C GLN A 290 -42.96 -7.31 -119.84
N HIS A 291 -43.46 -6.52 -118.88
CA HIS A 291 -44.69 -5.74 -119.04
C HIS A 291 -44.59 -4.70 -120.16
N LEU A 292 -43.44 -4.03 -120.30
CA LEU A 292 -43.20 -3.06 -121.37
C LEU A 292 -43.09 -3.73 -122.75
N LEU A 293 -42.49 -4.92 -122.84
CA LEU A 293 -42.44 -5.72 -124.07
C LEU A 293 -43.81 -6.30 -124.47
N SER A 294 -44.61 -6.74 -123.49
CA SER A 294 -45.98 -7.23 -123.72
C SER A 294 -46.94 -6.10 -124.13
N ALA A 295 -46.75 -4.88 -123.60
CA ALA A 295 -47.54 -3.71 -124.00
C ALA A 295 -47.26 -3.24 -125.43
N ALA A 296 -46.05 -3.46 -125.96
CA ALA A 296 -45.66 -3.08 -127.33
C ALA A 296 -46.08 -4.10 -128.42
N SER A 297 -46.55 -5.29 -128.04
CA SER A 297 -46.80 -6.42 -128.95
C SER A 297 -48.28 -6.64 -129.32
N SER A 298 -49.19 -5.78 -128.88
CA SER A 298 -50.64 -5.95 -129.08
C SER A 298 -51.23 -4.98 -130.12
N SER A 299 -50.83 -5.13 -131.40
CA SER A 299 -51.64 -4.61 -132.51
C SER A 299 -52.63 -5.69 -132.96
N ILE A 300 -53.78 -5.78 -132.29
CA ILE A 300 -54.84 -6.71 -132.67
C ILE A 300 -55.55 -6.13 -133.91
N ARG A 301 -55.18 -6.61 -135.10
CA ARG A 301 -56.00 -6.46 -136.31
C ARG A 301 -57.16 -7.44 -136.21
N VAL A 302 -58.36 -6.93 -135.95
CA VAL A 302 -59.59 -7.73 -136.03
C VAL A 302 -59.99 -7.82 -137.51
N GLY A 303 -59.47 -8.83 -138.19
CA GLY A 303 -59.88 -9.20 -139.56
C GLY A 303 -61.11 -10.10 -139.50
N GLY A 304 -62.21 -9.68 -140.12
CA GLY A 304 -63.45 -10.45 -140.20
C GLY A 304 -63.25 -11.80 -140.87
N LEU A 305 -63.85 -12.84 -140.28
CA LEU A 305 -63.73 -14.24 -140.68
C LEU A 305 -64.54 -14.50 -141.96
N CYS A 306 -63.96 -15.25 -142.90
CA CYS A 306 -64.66 -15.65 -144.12
C CYS A 306 -65.74 -16.71 -143.81
N LEU A 307 -66.69 -16.93 -144.73
CA LEU A 307 -67.85 -17.81 -144.51
C LEU A 307 -67.48 -19.24 -144.03
N GLN A 308 -66.34 -19.78 -144.46
CA GLN A 308 -65.78 -21.06 -144.00
C GLN A 308 -65.27 -20.97 -142.55
N CYS A 309 -64.62 -19.87 -142.17
CA CYS A 309 -64.19 -19.60 -140.80
C CYS A 309 -65.38 -19.31 -139.87
N ALA A 310 -66.44 -18.65 -140.34
CA ALA A 310 -67.68 -18.45 -139.58
C ALA A 310 -68.47 -19.76 -139.39
N GLN A 311 -68.44 -20.68 -140.36
CA GLN A 311 -68.99 -22.03 -140.19
C GLN A 311 -68.14 -22.89 -139.26
N HIS A 312 -66.81 -22.79 -139.34
CA HIS A 312 -65.91 -23.46 -138.39
C HIS A 312 -66.06 -22.89 -136.98
N GLU A 313 -66.20 -21.57 -136.84
CA GLU A 313 -66.45 -20.88 -135.58
C GLU A 313 -67.87 -21.15 -135.05
N ALA A 314 -68.88 -21.35 -135.88
CA ALA A 314 -70.21 -21.78 -135.44
C ALA A 314 -70.18 -23.21 -134.86
N VAL A 315 -69.50 -24.15 -135.52
CA VAL A 315 -69.32 -25.54 -135.02
C VAL A 315 -68.43 -25.59 -133.78
N LEU A 316 -67.36 -24.80 -133.74
CA LEU A 316 -66.52 -24.63 -132.55
C LEU A 316 -67.31 -23.92 -131.44
N SER A 317 -68.14 -22.91 -131.72
CA SER A 317 -68.94 -22.24 -130.69
C SER A 317 -69.91 -23.20 -130.03
N GLN A 318 -70.48 -24.16 -130.77
CA GLN A 318 -71.48 -25.08 -130.24
C GLN A 318 -70.86 -26.22 -129.41
N THR A 319 -69.58 -26.55 -129.62
CA THR A 319 -68.84 -27.60 -128.89
C THR A 319 -67.87 -27.04 -127.85
N HIS A 320 -67.21 -25.91 -128.13
CA HIS A 320 -66.28 -25.21 -127.25
C HIS A 320 -66.96 -24.20 -126.31
N SER A 321 -68.20 -23.72 -126.56
CA SER A 321 -68.88 -22.82 -125.61
C SER A 321 -69.02 -23.42 -124.22
N ASN A 322 -69.28 -24.74 -124.12
CA ASN A 322 -69.36 -25.44 -122.83
C ASN A 322 -67.99 -25.49 -122.13
N VAL A 323 -66.90 -25.77 -122.85
CA VAL A 323 -65.53 -25.79 -122.32
C VAL A 323 -65.07 -24.40 -121.88
N HIS A 324 -65.43 -23.35 -122.63
CA HIS A 324 -65.16 -21.96 -122.26
C HIS A 324 -65.98 -21.55 -121.03
N MET A 325 -67.25 -21.95 -120.92
CA MET A 325 -68.07 -21.69 -119.74
C MET A 325 -67.47 -22.34 -118.49
N GLN A 326 -67.13 -23.63 -118.53
CA GLN A 326 -66.46 -24.33 -117.43
C GLN A 326 -65.12 -23.67 -117.06
N THR A 327 -64.39 -23.15 -118.04
CA THR A 327 -63.14 -22.42 -117.80
C THR A 327 -63.38 -21.07 -117.12
N ILE A 328 -64.41 -20.33 -117.54
CA ILE A 328 -64.81 -19.08 -116.90
C ILE A 328 -65.27 -19.32 -115.48
N GLU A 329 -66.08 -20.34 -115.22
CA GLU A 329 -66.53 -20.71 -113.87
C GLU A 329 -65.36 -21.07 -112.96
N ARG A 330 -64.43 -21.91 -113.42
CA ARG A 330 -63.21 -22.24 -112.66
C ARG A 330 -62.37 -21.00 -112.36
N LEU A 331 -62.11 -20.14 -113.34
CA LEU A 331 -61.36 -18.90 -113.13
C LEU A 331 -62.09 -17.92 -112.21
N THR A 332 -63.43 -17.90 -112.24
CA THR A 332 -64.27 -17.10 -111.35
C THR A 332 -64.16 -17.60 -109.92
N ASN A 333 -64.19 -18.91 -109.72
CA ASN A 333 -64.00 -19.54 -108.41
C ASN A 333 -62.58 -19.30 -107.89
N GLU A 334 -61.54 -19.51 -108.70
CA GLU A 334 -60.13 -19.23 -108.33
C GLU A 334 -59.93 -17.75 -107.95
N ARG A 335 -60.55 -16.81 -108.69
CA ARG A 335 -60.55 -15.39 -108.34
C ARG A 335 -61.21 -15.17 -106.97
N ASP A 336 -62.38 -15.75 -106.73
CA ASP A 336 -63.11 -15.56 -105.48
C ASP A 336 -62.37 -16.15 -104.28
N GLU A 337 -61.74 -17.32 -104.44
CA GLU A 337 -60.84 -17.91 -103.45
C GLU A 337 -59.62 -17.01 -103.18
N LEU A 338 -59.00 -16.45 -104.22
CA LEU A 338 -57.89 -15.51 -104.06
C LEU A 338 -58.32 -14.19 -103.41
N MET A 339 -59.50 -13.68 -103.74
CA MET A 339 -60.06 -12.49 -103.11
C MET A 339 -60.40 -12.74 -101.64
N ALA A 340 -60.96 -13.91 -101.32
CA ALA A 340 -61.19 -14.33 -99.94
C ALA A 340 -59.88 -14.47 -99.17
N ALA A 341 -58.86 -15.12 -99.74
CA ALA A 341 -57.53 -15.23 -99.15
C ALA A 341 -56.88 -13.86 -98.94
N LEU A 342 -56.96 -12.95 -99.93
CA LEU A 342 -56.45 -11.58 -99.81
C LEU A 342 -57.18 -10.80 -98.70
N SER A 343 -58.51 -10.94 -98.60
CA SER A 343 -59.29 -10.30 -97.54
C SER A 343 -58.90 -10.82 -96.16
N SER A 344 -58.68 -12.13 -96.01
CA SER A 344 -58.19 -12.76 -94.78
C SER A 344 -56.79 -12.25 -94.41
N VAL A 345 -55.86 -12.20 -95.36
CA VAL A 345 -54.50 -11.67 -95.13
C VAL A 345 -54.54 -10.20 -94.71
N ARG A 346 -55.43 -9.37 -95.28
CA ARG A 346 -55.58 -7.97 -94.87
C ARG A 346 -56.09 -7.82 -93.44
N VAL A 347 -57.09 -8.61 -93.05
CA VAL A 347 -57.60 -8.64 -91.67
C VAL A 347 -56.49 -9.08 -90.71
N ASN A 348 -55.79 -10.17 -91.04
CA ASN A 348 -54.67 -10.66 -90.23
C ASN A 348 -53.56 -9.60 -90.09
N LEU A 349 -53.22 -8.89 -91.17
CA LEU A 349 -52.24 -7.80 -91.12
C LEU A 349 -52.69 -6.67 -90.19
N SER A 350 -53.95 -6.24 -90.27
CA SER A 350 -54.48 -5.21 -89.37
C SER A 350 -54.50 -5.65 -87.91
N GLU A 351 -54.82 -6.92 -87.64
CA GLU A 351 -54.77 -7.45 -86.29
C GLU A 351 -53.34 -7.54 -85.75
N MET A 352 -52.38 -7.93 -86.59
CA MET A 352 -50.97 -7.96 -86.19
C MET A 352 -50.43 -6.56 -85.92
N GLN A 353 -50.77 -5.57 -86.75
CA GLN A 353 -50.44 -4.16 -86.50
C GLN A 353 -51.06 -3.65 -85.19
N GLN A 354 -52.30 -4.03 -84.88
CA GLN A 354 -52.92 -3.67 -83.60
C GLN A 354 -52.22 -4.34 -82.42
N ARG A 355 -51.87 -5.63 -82.54
CA ARG A 355 -51.12 -6.35 -81.49
C ARG A 355 -49.75 -5.72 -81.27
N GLU A 356 -49.04 -5.36 -82.34
CA GLU A 356 -47.75 -4.65 -82.28
C GLU A 356 -47.89 -3.29 -81.60
N SER A 357 -48.89 -2.49 -81.96
CA SER A 357 -49.15 -1.19 -81.33
C SER A 357 -49.46 -1.34 -79.83
N ASN A 358 -50.26 -2.34 -79.45
CA ASN A 358 -50.55 -2.63 -78.05
C ASN A 358 -49.30 -3.08 -77.29
N ALA A 359 -48.47 -3.94 -77.90
CA ALA A 359 -47.22 -4.40 -77.30
C ALA A 359 -46.21 -3.26 -77.14
N TYR A 360 -46.12 -2.37 -78.13
CA TYR A 360 -45.29 -1.17 -78.07
C TYR A 360 -45.70 -0.27 -76.90
N GLU A 361 -47.00 0.03 -76.76
CA GLU A 361 -47.47 0.83 -75.63
C GLU A 361 -47.22 0.11 -74.30
N GLN A 362 -47.41 -1.20 -74.19
CA GLN A 362 -47.09 -1.94 -72.97
C GLN A 362 -45.61 -1.85 -72.59
N VAL A 363 -44.70 -2.03 -73.56
CA VAL A 363 -43.25 -1.87 -73.35
C VAL A 363 -42.92 -0.45 -72.92
N LYS A 364 -43.51 0.57 -73.55
CA LYS A 364 -43.33 1.97 -73.17
C LYS A 364 -43.77 2.26 -71.74
N HIS A 365 -44.92 1.75 -71.32
CA HIS A 365 -45.39 1.89 -69.93
C HIS A 365 -44.46 1.15 -68.96
N ALA A 366 -44.03 -0.07 -69.29
CA ALA A 366 -43.11 -0.85 -68.45
C ALA A 366 -41.75 -0.14 -68.28
N VAL A 367 -41.18 0.39 -69.37
CA VAL A 367 -39.94 1.17 -69.33
C VAL A 367 -40.11 2.38 -68.41
N HIS A 368 -41.17 3.18 -68.59
CA HIS A 368 -41.43 4.34 -67.74
C HIS A 368 -41.50 3.97 -66.25
N MET A 369 -42.28 2.94 -65.90
CA MET A 369 -42.39 2.49 -64.51
C MET A 369 -41.04 2.02 -63.94
N THR A 370 -40.21 1.32 -64.74
CA THR A 370 -38.88 0.90 -64.30
C THR A 370 -37.90 2.06 -64.15
N GLU A 371 -37.96 3.07 -65.01
CA GLU A 371 -37.16 4.28 -64.91
C GLU A 371 -37.53 5.08 -63.65
N GLU A 372 -38.83 5.25 -63.37
CA GLU A 372 -39.30 5.89 -62.14
C GLU A 372 -38.83 5.15 -60.88
N ALA A 373 -39.00 3.82 -60.84
CA ALA A 373 -38.51 3.00 -59.73
C ALA A 373 -36.98 3.09 -59.57
N ASN A 374 -36.23 3.15 -60.68
CA ASN A 374 -34.77 3.31 -60.65
C ASN A 374 -34.36 4.70 -60.11
N LEU A 375 -35.09 5.75 -60.48
CA LEU A 375 -34.87 7.10 -59.97
C LEU A 375 -35.14 7.17 -58.46
N GLU A 376 -36.23 6.58 -57.99
CA GLU A 376 -36.53 6.49 -56.56
C GLU A 376 -35.49 5.68 -55.79
N ARG A 377 -35.08 4.52 -56.33
CA ARG A 377 -33.98 3.71 -55.77
C ARG A 377 -32.69 4.52 -55.64
N THR A 378 -32.32 5.27 -56.69
CA THR A 378 -31.11 6.08 -56.70
C THR A 378 -31.18 7.21 -55.68
N LYS A 379 -32.34 7.88 -55.57
CA LYS A 379 -32.57 8.91 -54.54
C LYS A 379 -32.41 8.34 -53.13
N ALA A 380 -32.99 7.17 -52.87
CA ALA A 380 -32.87 6.51 -51.57
C ALA A 380 -31.41 6.11 -51.26
N LEU A 381 -30.67 5.58 -52.23
CA LEU A 381 -29.25 5.24 -52.07
C LEU A 381 -28.40 6.47 -51.71
N VAL A 382 -28.59 7.59 -52.41
CA VAL A 382 -27.88 8.84 -52.12
C VAL A 382 -28.19 9.35 -50.70
N GLN A 383 -29.45 9.27 -50.26
CA GLN A 383 -29.83 9.63 -48.89
C GLN A 383 -29.18 8.72 -47.84
N CYS A 384 -29.18 7.41 -48.07
CA CYS A 384 -28.50 6.44 -47.21
C CYS A 384 -26.99 6.71 -47.12
N GLU A 385 -26.33 7.01 -48.24
CA GLU A 385 -24.91 7.37 -48.26
C GLU A 385 -24.62 8.67 -47.51
N GLN A 386 -25.48 9.68 -47.64
CA GLN A 386 -25.33 10.94 -46.90
C GLN A 386 -25.44 10.71 -45.39
N LEU A 387 -26.47 9.98 -44.95
CA LEU A 387 -26.63 9.62 -43.54
C LEU A 387 -25.45 8.79 -43.03
N LYS A 388 -24.96 7.83 -43.81
CA LYS A 388 -23.76 7.04 -43.49
C LYS A 388 -22.54 7.95 -43.27
N LYS A 389 -22.30 8.92 -44.16
CA LYS A 389 -21.20 9.90 -44.03
C LYS A 389 -21.36 10.78 -42.78
N GLU A 390 -22.59 11.17 -42.42
CA GLU A 390 -22.85 11.94 -41.21
C GLU A 390 -22.63 11.15 -39.93
N MET A 391 -23.05 9.89 -39.91
CA MET A 391 -22.77 8.96 -38.81
C MET A 391 -21.27 8.72 -38.66
N GLU A 392 -20.56 8.56 -39.78
CA GLU A 392 -19.11 8.41 -39.79
C GLU A 392 -18.39 9.64 -39.20
N ARG A 393 -18.77 10.85 -39.63
CA ARG A 393 -18.22 12.09 -39.06
C ARG A 393 -18.51 12.22 -37.55
N LYS A 394 -19.68 11.76 -37.09
CA LYS A 394 -20.01 11.74 -35.65
C LYS A 394 -19.14 10.72 -34.91
N ARG A 395 -18.99 9.52 -35.45
CA ARG A 395 -18.11 8.46 -34.93
C ARG A 395 -16.68 8.94 -34.78
N GLU A 396 -16.08 9.49 -35.85
CA GLU A 396 -14.72 10.03 -35.82
C GLU A 396 -14.54 11.17 -34.81
N ARG A 397 -15.57 12.02 -34.60
CA ARG A 397 -15.53 13.07 -33.57
C ARG A 397 -15.46 12.47 -32.17
N LEU A 398 -16.30 11.48 -31.89
CA LEU A 398 -16.32 10.80 -30.59
C LEU A 398 -15.04 9.99 -30.36
N GLU A 399 -14.51 9.33 -31.38
CA GLU A 399 -13.23 8.61 -31.30
C GLU A 399 -12.06 9.55 -31.00
N ARG A 400 -12.02 10.73 -31.64
CA ARG A 400 -11.01 11.75 -31.32
C ARG A 400 -11.14 12.28 -29.90
N GLU A 401 -12.35 12.57 -29.43
CA GLU A 401 -12.55 13.01 -28.04
C GLU A 401 -12.17 11.91 -27.06
N LEU A 402 -12.54 10.65 -27.33
CA LEU A 402 -12.16 9.51 -26.51
C LEU A 402 -10.63 9.35 -26.44
N ALA A 403 -9.93 9.49 -27.58
CA ALA A 403 -8.47 9.46 -27.62
C ALA A 403 -7.85 10.58 -26.76
N ILE A 404 -8.35 11.82 -26.91
CA ILE A 404 -7.90 12.96 -26.09
C ILE A 404 -8.12 12.69 -24.60
N GLN A 405 -9.26 12.10 -24.22
CA GLN A 405 -9.54 11.77 -22.82
C GLN A 405 -8.66 10.64 -22.29
N ILE A 406 -8.36 9.64 -23.11
CA ILE A 406 -7.42 8.57 -22.77
C ILE A 406 -6.02 9.14 -22.53
N ASP A 407 -5.56 10.02 -23.41
CA ASP A 407 -4.25 10.67 -23.32
C ASP A 407 -4.17 11.56 -22.06
N LYS A 408 -5.18 12.40 -21.79
CA LYS A 408 -5.25 13.20 -20.55
C LYS A 408 -5.18 12.33 -19.29
N ARG A 409 -5.97 11.25 -19.23
CA ARG A 409 -5.92 10.31 -18.10
C ARG A 409 -4.58 9.59 -18.00
N ALA A 410 -3.87 9.40 -19.11
CA ALA A 410 -2.53 8.81 -19.10
C ALA A 410 -1.49 9.81 -18.55
N GLU A 411 -1.57 11.08 -18.97
CA GLU A 411 -0.75 12.17 -18.46
C GLU A 411 -0.96 12.40 -16.96
N GLU A 412 -2.20 12.44 -16.49
CA GLU A 412 -2.53 12.55 -15.05
C GLU A 412 -1.97 11.36 -14.26
N ARG A 413 -2.11 10.14 -14.78
CA ARG A 413 -1.53 8.93 -14.16
C ARG A 413 -0.01 8.97 -14.12
N GLU A 414 0.66 9.53 -15.12
CA GLU A 414 2.11 9.72 -15.11
C GLU A 414 2.53 10.78 -14.10
N ALA A 415 1.82 11.92 -14.05
CA ALA A 415 2.09 12.99 -13.10
C ALA A 415 2.00 12.50 -11.65
N VAL A 416 0.95 11.74 -11.31
CA VAL A 416 0.80 11.13 -9.97
C VAL A 416 1.93 10.13 -9.68
N ARG A 417 2.34 9.31 -10.67
CA ARG A 417 3.46 8.38 -10.48
C ARG A 417 4.78 9.10 -10.23
N GLU A 418 5.06 10.19 -10.94
CA GLU A 418 6.27 10.98 -10.73
C GLU A 418 6.25 11.73 -9.39
N GLU A 419 5.12 12.27 -8.94
CA GLU A 419 5.01 12.85 -7.59
C GLU A 419 5.21 11.80 -6.50
N MET A 420 4.58 10.63 -6.60
CA MET A 420 4.77 9.54 -5.64
C MET A 420 6.24 9.06 -5.61
N LYS A 421 6.91 9.06 -6.76
CA LYS A 421 8.34 8.74 -6.86
C LYS A 421 9.21 9.79 -6.18
N LYS A 422 8.94 11.09 -6.38
CA LYS A 422 9.64 12.17 -5.66
C LYS A 422 9.44 12.05 -4.15
N GLU A 423 8.22 11.79 -3.68
CA GLU A 423 7.95 11.57 -2.26
C GLU A 423 8.73 10.37 -1.71
N LYS A 424 8.77 9.25 -2.45
CA LYS A 424 9.58 8.07 -2.09
C LYS A 424 11.06 8.39 -2.00
N GLU A 425 11.61 9.13 -2.97
CA GLU A 425 13.01 9.56 -2.98
C GLU A 425 13.32 10.50 -1.80
N ASN A 426 12.41 11.45 -1.51
CA ASN A 426 12.51 12.35 -0.36
C ASN A 426 12.52 11.58 0.97
N LEU A 427 11.56 10.65 1.16
CA LEU A 427 11.51 9.80 2.35
C LEU A 427 12.75 8.91 2.46
N SER A 428 13.24 8.35 1.35
CA SER A 428 14.47 7.56 1.33
C SER A 428 15.67 8.39 1.76
N SER A 429 15.80 9.63 1.29
CA SER A 429 16.87 10.55 1.69
C SER A 429 16.78 10.92 3.18
N LEU A 430 15.57 11.15 3.71
CA LEU A 430 15.35 11.42 5.13
C LEU A 430 15.74 10.22 5.98
N VAL A 431 15.31 9.01 5.61
CA VAL A 431 15.68 7.77 6.31
C VAL A 431 17.20 7.58 6.32
N MET A 432 17.88 7.85 5.20
CA MET A 432 19.35 7.79 5.15
C MET A 432 19.99 8.79 6.13
N SER A 433 19.51 10.03 6.16
CA SER A 433 20.04 11.06 7.07
C SER A 433 19.80 10.71 8.55
N LEU A 434 18.62 10.18 8.88
CA LEU A 434 18.29 9.73 10.23
C LEU A 434 19.15 8.52 10.63
N SER A 435 19.36 7.58 9.70
CA SER A 435 20.24 6.41 9.93
C SER A 435 21.68 6.85 10.22
N GLN A 436 22.18 7.85 9.49
CA GLN A 436 23.51 8.42 9.74
C GLN A 436 23.58 9.12 11.12
N ASN A 437 22.52 9.84 11.51
CA ASN A 437 22.45 10.47 12.83
C ASN A 437 22.42 9.42 13.96
N VAL A 438 21.65 8.34 13.79
CA VAL A 438 21.61 7.22 14.74
C VAL A 438 22.99 6.60 14.89
N ALA A 439 23.68 6.26 13.79
CA ALA A 439 25.04 5.71 13.84
C ALA A 439 26.04 6.66 14.53
N SER A 440 25.91 7.98 14.33
CA SER A 440 26.73 8.99 15.01
C SER A 440 26.45 9.05 16.52
N LEU A 441 25.18 9.00 16.92
CA LEU A 441 24.75 8.98 18.32
C LEU A 441 25.17 7.69 19.03
N GLU A 442 25.01 6.54 18.39
CA GLU A 442 25.52 5.26 18.87
C GLU A 442 27.03 5.33 19.13
N GLY A 443 27.81 5.86 18.18
CA GLY A 443 29.24 6.08 18.37
C GLY A 443 29.60 7.08 19.48
N GLN A 444 28.74 8.06 19.78
CA GLN A 444 28.90 8.95 20.95
C GLN A 444 28.62 8.22 22.26
N VAL A 445 27.55 7.42 22.32
CA VAL A 445 27.21 6.61 23.48
C VAL A 445 28.32 5.61 23.80
N ASP A 446 28.90 4.96 22.79
CA ASP A 446 30.02 4.03 22.96
C ASP A 446 31.29 4.73 23.49
N ARG A 447 31.54 5.96 23.07
CA ARG A 447 32.65 6.77 23.60
C ARG A 447 32.44 7.13 25.07
N ILE A 448 31.28 7.70 25.40
CA ILE A 448 30.92 8.08 26.78
C ILE A 448 30.91 6.85 27.69
N THR A 449 30.43 5.71 27.20
CA THR A 449 30.41 4.47 27.97
C THR A 449 31.83 4.00 28.30
N ARG A 450 32.76 4.06 27.35
CA ARG A 450 34.18 3.76 27.59
C ARG A 450 34.81 4.73 28.60
N GLU A 451 34.55 6.02 28.46
CA GLU A 451 35.03 7.05 29.40
C GLU A 451 34.47 6.84 30.82
N LYS A 452 33.17 6.56 30.94
CA LYS A 452 32.50 6.23 32.21
C LYS A 452 33.16 5.02 32.87
N ILE A 453 33.44 3.96 32.12
CA ILE A 453 34.11 2.76 32.66
C ILE A 453 35.53 3.12 33.11
N SER A 454 36.28 3.90 32.34
CA SER A 454 37.63 4.35 32.73
C SER A 454 37.61 5.17 34.01
N LEU A 455 36.70 6.13 34.14
CA LEU A 455 36.54 6.95 35.35
C LEU A 455 36.08 6.11 36.56
N ALA A 456 35.18 5.14 36.34
CA ALA A 456 34.76 4.22 37.39
C ALA A 456 35.94 3.38 37.91
N ASN A 457 36.79 2.87 37.01
CA ASN A 457 37.99 2.13 37.40
C ASN A 457 39.00 3.03 38.15
N GLN A 458 39.18 4.28 37.72
CA GLN A 458 40.03 5.25 38.43
C GLN A 458 39.49 5.57 39.83
N LEU A 459 38.17 5.71 39.96
CA LEU A 459 37.52 5.93 41.25
C LEU A 459 37.68 4.71 42.17
N GLU A 460 37.48 3.50 41.66
CA GLU A 460 37.67 2.27 42.42
C GLU A 460 39.13 2.13 42.91
N GLU A 461 40.10 2.47 42.07
CA GLU A 461 41.52 2.47 42.44
C GLU A 461 41.82 3.50 43.53
N ALA A 462 41.32 4.73 43.40
CA ALA A 462 41.47 5.76 44.43
C ALA A 462 40.81 5.36 45.75
N GLN A 463 39.64 4.70 45.71
CA GLN A 463 38.99 4.15 46.90
C GLN A 463 39.83 3.06 47.57
N LYS A 464 40.42 2.15 46.80
CA LYS A 464 41.34 1.12 47.32
C LYS A 464 42.56 1.76 47.97
N GLN A 465 43.16 2.77 47.35
CA GLN A 465 44.29 3.51 47.92
C GLN A 465 43.93 4.20 49.23
N ASN A 466 42.77 4.86 49.30
CA ASN A 466 42.29 5.46 50.55
C ASN A 466 42.06 4.41 51.64
N ALA A 467 41.46 3.27 51.33
CA ALA A 467 41.28 2.18 52.29
C ALA A 467 42.64 1.65 52.80
N CYS A 468 43.65 1.54 51.93
CA CYS A 468 45.02 1.21 52.34
C CYS A 468 45.62 2.27 53.28
N HIS A 469 45.48 3.56 52.97
CA HIS A 469 45.95 4.64 53.84
C HIS A 469 45.22 4.65 55.19
N ASP A 470 43.91 4.39 55.23
CA ASP A 470 43.16 4.28 56.49
C ASP A 470 43.68 3.16 57.38
N ILE A 471 44.03 2.00 56.80
CA ILE A 471 44.66 0.89 57.52
C ILE A 471 46.02 1.32 58.08
N GLU A 472 46.83 2.02 57.28
CA GLU A 472 48.14 2.52 57.70
C GLU A 472 48.05 3.56 58.81
N ILE A 473 47.15 4.54 58.68
CA ILE A 473 46.87 5.55 59.73
C ILE A 473 46.43 4.84 61.01
N ASN A 474 45.52 3.87 60.92
CA ASN A 474 45.08 3.11 62.10
C ASN A 474 46.24 2.36 62.77
N LYS A 475 47.16 1.78 61.99
CA LYS A 475 48.37 1.13 62.51
C LYS A 475 49.28 2.12 63.22
N VAL A 476 49.57 3.28 62.61
CA VAL A 476 50.40 4.33 63.22
C VAL A 476 49.73 4.92 64.46
N CYS A 477 48.43 5.20 64.43
CA CYS A 477 47.66 5.65 65.59
C CYS A 477 47.63 4.60 66.71
N GLY A 478 47.61 3.31 66.37
CA GLY A 478 47.78 2.21 67.33
C GLY A 478 49.15 2.27 68.00
N GLU A 479 50.22 2.39 67.22
CA GLU A 479 51.60 2.48 67.70
C GLU A 479 51.83 3.71 68.59
N VAL A 480 51.39 4.89 68.16
CA VAL A 480 51.52 6.13 68.94
C VAL A 480 50.76 6.02 70.27
N ARG A 481 49.56 5.43 70.28
CA ARG A 481 48.83 5.16 71.53
C ARG A 481 49.58 4.20 72.45
N TYR A 482 50.17 3.15 71.89
CA TYR A 482 51.00 2.22 72.65
C TYR A 482 52.22 2.93 73.28
N GLN A 483 52.97 3.70 72.48
CA GLN A 483 54.12 4.48 72.94
C GLN A 483 53.74 5.50 74.01
N LEU A 484 52.63 6.22 73.81
CA LEU A 484 52.11 7.18 74.79
C LEU A 484 51.77 6.51 76.12
N ASN A 485 51.07 5.37 76.08
CA ASN A 485 50.72 4.63 77.29
C ASN A 485 51.97 4.09 78.01
N HIS A 486 52.93 3.57 77.26
CA HIS A 486 54.20 3.11 77.83
C HIS A 486 55.00 4.27 78.47
N ALA A 487 55.07 5.42 77.82
CA ALA A 487 55.70 6.62 78.39
C ALA A 487 54.98 7.10 79.64
N LYS A 488 53.64 7.09 79.64
CA LYS A 488 52.82 7.41 80.82
C LYS A 488 53.12 6.46 81.98
N MET A 489 53.17 5.14 81.74
CA MET A 489 53.53 4.15 82.76
C MET A 489 54.92 4.41 83.36
N LYS A 490 55.93 4.70 82.52
CA LYS A 490 57.28 5.05 82.99
C LYS A 490 57.30 6.34 83.83
N LYS A 491 56.54 7.35 83.39
CA LYS A 491 56.38 8.61 84.14
C LYS A 491 55.76 8.35 85.51
N ASP A 492 54.66 7.59 85.57
CA ASP A 492 53.94 7.31 86.81
C ASP A 492 54.81 6.50 87.80
N GLU A 493 55.65 5.57 87.32
CA GLU A 493 56.62 4.86 88.16
C GLU A 493 57.73 5.81 88.67
N ALA A 494 58.31 6.64 87.81
CA ALA A 494 59.31 7.64 88.23
C ALA A 494 58.72 8.64 89.25
N GLU A 495 57.46 9.04 89.09
CA GLU A 495 56.75 9.89 90.05
C GLU A 495 56.50 9.18 91.39
N LYS A 496 56.26 7.86 91.38
CA LYS A 496 56.14 7.05 92.59
C LYS A 496 57.48 6.92 93.32
N GLU A 497 58.55 6.57 92.61
CA GLU A 497 59.90 6.51 93.16
C GLU A 497 60.31 7.87 93.76
N HIS A 498 60.08 8.97 93.04
CA HIS A 498 60.36 10.31 93.55
C HIS A 498 59.55 10.63 94.83
N ARG A 499 58.27 10.22 94.91
CA ARG A 499 57.48 10.36 96.16
C ARG A 499 58.08 9.54 97.30
N GLU A 500 58.52 8.32 97.04
CA GLU A 500 59.17 7.48 98.06
C GLU A 500 60.49 8.08 98.54
N TYR A 501 61.33 8.58 97.63
CA TYR A 501 62.56 9.29 97.97
C TYR A 501 62.26 10.52 98.83
N ARG A 502 61.29 11.35 98.45
CA ARG A 502 60.87 12.51 99.26
C ARG A 502 60.45 12.09 100.66
N ILE A 503 59.64 11.04 100.81
CA ILE A 503 59.20 10.54 102.13
C ILE A 503 60.40 10.04 102.95
N LYS A 504 61.33 9.29 102.34
CA LYS A 504 62.56 8.83 103.00
C LYS A 504 63.40 10.01 103.50
N THR A 505 63.65 11.00 102.65
CA THR A 505 64.41 12.20 103.02
C THR A 505 63.73 12.99 104.13
N VAL A 506 62.40 13.17 104.08
CA VAL A 506 61.66 13.84 105.17
C VAL A 506 61.82 13.09 106.49
N ARG A 507 61.69 11.76 106.50
CA ARG A 507 61.90 10.95 107.72
C ARG A 507 63.34 11.03 108.24
N GLU A 508 64.33 11.01 107.36
CA GLU A 508 65.74 11.18 107.75
C GLU A 508 65.98 12.55 108.38
N LEU A 509 65.40 13.61 107.82
CA LEU A 509 65.44 14.96 108.38
C LEU A 509 64.72 15.03 109.74
N GLU A 510 63.57 14.37 109.91
CA GLU A 510 62.86 14.28 111.19
C GLU A 510 63.72 13.59 112.27
N ILE A 511 64.38 12.47 111.93
CA ILE A 511 65.29 11.77 112.85
C ILE A 511 66.47 12.68 113.24
N LYS A 512 67.05 13.37 112.25
CA LYS A 512 68.15 14.32 112.50
C LYS A 512 67.71 15.50 113.36
N ASN A 513 66.49 16.00 113.16
CA ASN A 513 65.92 17.04 114.02
C ASN A 513 65.70 16.53 115.45
N GLN A 514 65.17 15.31 115.63
CA GLN A 514 65.05 14.70 116.96
C GLN A 514 66.43 14.53 117.64
N GLU A 515 67.47 14.20 116.88
CA GLU A 515 68.85 14.12 117.37
C GLU A 515 69.40 15.51 117.76
N ILE A 516 69.14 16.54 116.94
CA ILE A 516 69.46 17.93 117.27
C ILE A 516 68.74 18.38 118.54
N GLU A 517 67.45 18.09 118.69
CA GLU A 517 66.67 18.42 119.88
C GLU A 517 67.23 17.73 121.14
N LYS A 518 67.61 16.45 121.06
CA LYS A 518 68.29 15.73 122.16
C LYS A 518 69.61 16.39 122.53
N LEU A 519 70.46 16.67 121.54
CA LEU A 519 71.74 17.34 121.76
C LEU A 519 71.56 18.75 122.32
N GLN A 520 70.50 19.48 121.93
CA GLN A 520 70.17 20.77 122.51
C GLN A 520 69.78 20.66 123.99
N VAL A 521 69.00 19.64 124.37
CA VAL A 521 68.66 19.37 125.78
C VAL A 521 69.93 19.05 126.57
N GLU A 522 70.77 18.13 126.09
CA GLU A 522 72.05 17.78 126.73
C GLU A 522 72.95 19.01 126.87
N LEU A 523 73.09 19.81 125.81
CA LEU A 523 73.85 21.06 125.84
C LEU A 523 73.30 22.04 126.89
N ASN A 524 71.98 22.16 127.02
CA ASN A 524 71.35 23.01 128.02
C ASN A 524 71.57 22.49 129.44
N GLU A 525 71.55 21.17 129.66
CA GLU A 525 71.94 20.58 130.95
C GLU A 525 73.40 20.86 131.29
N TYR A 526 74.32 20.72 130.33
CA TYR A 526 75.73 21.06 130.53
C TYR A 526 75.91 22.56 130.84
N LYS A 527 75.19 23.43 130.14
CA LYS A 527 75.15 24.87 130.42
C LYS A 527 74.64 25.15 131.84
N LEU A 528 73.54 24.54 132.25
CA LEU A 528 72.98 24.71 133.60
C LEU A 528 73.96 24.22 134.68
N ARG A 529 74.59 23.04 134.47
CA ARG A 529 75.63 22.52 135.38
C ARG A 529 76.84 23.46 135.44
N LEU A 530 77.24 24.03 134.30
CA LEU A 530 78.33 25.00 134.24
C LEU A 530 77.97 26.31 134.97
N GLU A 531 76.76 26.84 134.75
CA GLU A 531 76.23 28.02 135.46
C GLU A 531 76.15 27.76 136.97
N GLN A 532 75.70 26.58 137.38
CA GLN A 532 75.68 26.17 138.79
C GLN A 532 77.09 26.14 139.38
N ALA A 533 78.06 25.53 138.69
CA ALA A 533 79.46 25.53 139.12
C ALA A 533 80.07 26.94 139.16
N LEU A 534 79.73 27.81 138.21
CA LEU A 534 80.13 29.22 138.23
C LEU A 534 79.51 29.98 139.41
N GLN A 535 78.23 29.74 139.74
CA GLN A 535 77.61 30.30 140.94
C GLN A 535 78.23 29.75 142.22
N ASP A 536 78.54 28.46 142.30
CA ASP A 536 79.17 27.85 143.46
C ASP A 536 80.60 28.36 143.67
N THR A 537 81.36 28.55 142.59
CA THR A 537 82.67 29.21 142.66
C THR A 537 82.55 30.69 143.02
N ALA A 538 81.51 31.39 142.56
CA ALA A 538 81.22 32.76 142.98
C ALA A 538 80.88 32.82 144.48
N ARG A 539 80.05 31.91 145.00
CA ARG A 539 79.74 31.77 146.42
C ARG A 539 80.98 31.46 147.26
N ALA A 540 81.78 30.49 146.83
CA ALA A 540 83.05 30.17 147.49
C ALA A 540 84.03 31.35 147.47
N LYS A 541 84.07 32.14 146.38
CA LYS A 541 84.85 33.39 146.34
C LYS A 541 84.31 34.44 147.30
N GLU A 542 83.00 34.60 147.42
CA GLU A 542 82.38 35.52 148.38
C GLU A 542 82.63 35.08 149.83
N GLU A 543 82.59 33.78 150.12
CA GLU A 543 82.98 33.21 151.40
C GLU A 543 84.46 33.44 151.70
N CYS A 544 85.35 33.25 150.72
CA CYS A 544 86.76 33.62 150.83
C CYS A 544 86.93 35.12 151.12
N LEU A 545 86.17 36.00 150.45
CA LEU A 545 86.22 37.44 150.71
C LEU A 545 85.75 37.75 152.15
N LYS A 546 84.68 37.13 152.64
CA LYS A 546 84.23 37.26 154.04
C LYS A 546 85.28 36.78 155.04
N GLN A 547 85.92 35.64 154.78
CA GLN A 547 87.03 35.14 155.60
C GLN A 547 88.23 36.11 155.57
N THR A 548 88.53 36.69 154.41
CA THR A 548 89.62 37.67 154.23
C THR A 548 89.32 38.98 154.97
N GLU A 549 88.06 39.47 154.95
CA GLU A 549 87.65 40.64 155.75
C GLU A 549 87.76 40.40 157.27
N LEU A 550 87.40 39.19 157.74
CA LEU A 550 87.59 38.82 159.15
C LEU A 550 89.07 38.77 159.53
N LEU A 551 89.91 38.27 158.63
CA LEU A 551 91.36 38.20 158.81
C LEU A 551 91.97 39.61 158.88
N GLY A 552 91.58 40.53 158.00
CA GLY A 552 91.98 41.94 158.06
C GLY A 552 91.54 42.66 159.35
N LYS A 553 90.36 42.32 159.90
CA LYS A 553 89.90 42.85 161.20
C LYS A 553 90.75 42.34 162.37
N ALA A 554 91.19 41.09 162.33
CA ALA A 554 92.07 40.50 163.34
C ALA A 554 93.49 41.10 163.27
N GLU A 555 94.01 41.33 162.07
CA GLU A 555 95.33 41.96 161.85
C GLU A 555 95.36 43.42 162.32
N HIS A 556 94.29 44.19 162.11
CA HIS A 556 94.22 45.59 162.54
C HIS A 556 94.15 45.75 164.07
N GLN A 557 93.58 44.77 164.79
CA GLN A 557 93.57 44.76 166.26
C GLN A 557 94.95 44.44 166.86
N LEU A 558 95.81 43.74 166.12
CA LEU A 558 97.14 43.31 166.59
C LEU A 558 98.18 44.45 166.55
N HIS A 559 97.93 45.52 165.80
CA HIS A 559 98.95 46.54 165.50
C HIS A 559 99.05 47.72 166.50
N LEU A 560 98.20 47.80 167.55
CA LEU A 560 98.03 49.03 168.34
C LEU A 560 98.59 49.05 169.79
N THR A 561 99.34 48.05 170.28
CA THR A 561 99.90 48.13 171.66
C THR A 561 101.31 47.52 171.85
N ARG A 562 102.30 48.43 172.02
CA ARG A 562 103.49 48.43 172.94
C ARG A 562 104.95 48.09 172.47
N TYR A 563 105.85 49.04 172.79
CA TYR A 563 107.34 49.16 172.84
C TYR A 563 108.01 48.40 174.04
N PRO A 564 109.36 48.42 174.29
CA PRO A 564 110.55 47.93 173.54
C PRO A 564 111.52 47.02 174.38
N LEU A 565 112.32 46.12 173.79
CA LEU A 565 113.65 45.66 174.30
C LEU A 565 114.26 44.51 173.45
N SER A 566 115.53 44.71 173.08
CA SER A 566 116.67 43.76 172.99
C SER A 566 116.53 42.31 172.47
N TYR A 567 117.36 42.05 171.44
CA TYR A 567 118.30 40.91 171.24
C TYR A 567 117.79 39.46 171.02
N MET A 568 118.08 38.99 169.79
CA MET A 568 118.63 37.68 169.38
C MET A 568 117.72 36.44 169.28
N ALA A 569 117.83 35.83 168.08
CA ALA A 569 117.93 34.39 167.77
C ALA A 569 116.68 33.62 167.26
N LEU A 570 116.92 32.98 166.10
CA LEU A 570 116.41 31.67 165.60
C LEU A 570 114.96 31.55 165.05
N ALA A 571 114.85 31.47 163.71
CA ALA A 571 114.26 30.40 162.85
C ALA A 571 112.90 29.72 163.23
N PRO A 572 112.12 29.04 162.33
CA PRO A 572 112.03 28.98 160.86
C PRO A 572 110.55 28.90 160.28
N ILE A 573 110.39 28.57 158.97
CA ILE A 573 109.28 27.80 158.31
C ILE A 573 107.91 28.47 157.91
N SER A 574 107.53 28.25 156.61
CA SER A 574 106.17 28.09 156.00
C SER A 574 105.24 29.32 155.77
N ILE A 575 104.32 29.42 154.80
CA ILE A 575 103.80 28.63 153.64
C ILE A 575 102.72 29.52 152.93
N LEU A 576 102.61 29.43 151.58
CA LEU A 576 101.45 29.75 150.69
C LEU A 576 100.86 31.19 150.69
N TYR A 577 100.20 31.76 149.67
CA TYR A 577 99.50 31.35 148.44
C TYR A 577 99.68 32.53 147.45
N CYS A 578 99.95 32.35 146.15
CA CYS A 578 98.90 32.17 145.15
C CYS A 578 99.43 31.47 143.91
N LYS A 579 98.84 30.30 143.65
CA LYS A 579 98.86 29.54 142.41
C LYS A 579 98.06 30.27 141.32
N PHE A 580 98.57 30.26 140.10
CA PHE A 580 97.83 29.73 138.94
C PHE A 580 98.86 29.04 138.03
N PHE A 581 98.69 27.73 137.90
CA PHE A 581 99.47 26.74 137.15
C PHE A 581 98.39 25.72 136.71
N PRO A 582 98.59 24.83 135.73
CA PRO A 582 99.18 24.97 134.38
C PRO A 582 98.38 24.16 133.32
N ALA A 583 98.99 23.96 132.14
CA ALA A 583 98.95 22.76 131.28
C ALA A 583 97.60 22.33 130.67
N ALA A 584 97.49 21.65 129.53
CA ALA A 584 98.30 21.25 128.39
C ALA A 584 97.24 20.79 127.34
N TYR A 585 97.36 21.06 126.04
CA TYR A 585 97.76 20.09 124.99
C TYR A 585 97.40 18.62 125.28
N PRO A 586 97.07 17.76 124.27
CA PRO A 586 97.51 17.83 122.86
C PRO A 586 96.41 17.48 121.82
N GLN A 587 96.51 17.90 120.55
CA GLN A 587 97.21 17.21 119.45
C GLN A 587 96.95 15.69 119.35
N LEU A 588 96.28 15.26 118.29
CA LEU A 588 96.64 14.14 117.40
C LEU A 588 95.74 14.29 116.15
N LEU A 589 96.31 14.55 114.96
CA LEU A 589 96.86 13.53 114.05
C LEU A 589 95.73 12.60 113.56
N GLU A 590 95.53 12.31 112.29
CA GLU A 590 96.26 12.51 111.05
C GLU A 590 95.45 11.70 110.00
N ILE A 591 95.83 11.82 108.73
CA ILE A 591 95.66 10.82 107.67
C ILE A 591 94.31 10.81 106.93
N ASP A 592 94.45 11.15 105.64
CA ASP A 592 93.73 10.75 104.41
C ASP A 592 93.34 9.23 104.39
N PRO A 593 93.05 8.51 103.27
CA PRO A 593 92.79 8.90 101.87
C PRO A 593 91.59 8.18 101.20
N VAL A 594 91.25 8.64 99.99
CA VAL A 594 90.96 7.85 98.75
C VAL A 594 89.91 6.71 98.82
N HIS A 595 88.82 6.82 98.04
CA HIS A 595 88.61 6.00 96.82
C HIS A 595 87.25 6.28 96.11
N SER A 596 87.36 6.41 94.79
CA SER A 596 86.45 5.98 93.70
C SER A 596 85.09 5.32 94.03
N PHE A 597 84.09 5.61 93.20
CA PHE A 597 83.29 4.70 92.34
C PHE A 597 82.07 5.51 91.83
N GLN A 598 81.96 5.89 90.55
CA GLN A 598 81.43 5.10 89.43
C GLN A 598 80.04 4.49 89.73
N ALA A 599 78.98 5.05 89.13
CA ALA A 599 77.83 4.31 88.56
C ALA A 599 76.62 5.24 88.27
N TYR A 600 76.18 5.15 87.00
CA TYR A 600 74.84 5.31 86.41
C TYR A 600 74.03 6.60 86.58
#